data_AF-A0A2V9MGA6-F1
#
_entry.id   AF-A0A2V9MGA6-F1
#
_cell.length_a   1.000
_cell.length_b   1.000
_cell.length_c   1.000
_cell.angle_alpha   90.00
_cell.angle_beta   90.00
_cell.angle_gamma   90.00
#
_symmetry.space_group_name_H-M   'P 1'
#
loop_
_entity.id
_entity.type
_entity.pdbx_description
1 polymer ?
#
loop_
_entity_poly.entity_id
_entity_poly.type
_entity_poly.pdbx_seq_one_letter_code
_entity_poly.pdbx_strand_id
1 'polypeptide(L)'
;MNECVVQFTTPVEYRDGGGPMHVRHEEDAVTWLWAFPQLVCWPRPLEWLYTPVVGNRRWPGDLWGIDDGGELLILECKQCRRRDDPFADFLRFHQPDREELTASHWKRKFSLHLAAELKYANGMQERPRGRTAGILPRSNRRTHLRRWPELVAMIDSRIRDSAYATTVSGYLEVRAKAGNPIPNYLAYIIQSRETMPVLTPAALTSARGLQARVGPERVGLLVVMATRSPEGTLSVRAVRSQPLLAA
;
A
#
# COMPACT_ATOMS: atom_id res chain seq x y z
N MET A 1 -12.50 15.30 -6.32
CA MET A 1 -11.13 14.78 -6.13
C MET A 1 -10.83 14.82 -4.64
N ASN A 2 -10.42 13.70 -4.05
CA ASN A 2 -10.07 13.65 -2.63
C ASN A 2 -8.55 13.79 -2.51
N GLU A 3 -8.13 14.76 -1.72
CA GLU A 3 -6.74 15.08 -1.44
C GLU A 3 -6.43 14.76 0.02
N CYS A 4 -5.25 14.21 0.28
CA CYS A 4 -4.72 14.00 1.61
C CYS A 4 -3.28 14.48 1.67
N VAL A 5 -2.93 15.16 2.76
CA VAL A 5 -1.58 15.65 3.02
C VAL A 5 -1.16 15.19 4.41
N VAL A 6 0.04 14.62 4.51
CA VAL A 6 0.67 14.30 5.80
C VAL A 6 2.08 14.87 5.82
N GLN A 7 2.56 15.18 7.03
CA GLN A 7 3.89 15.72 7.24
C GLN A 7 4.62 14.91 8.30
N PHE A 8 5.90 14.64 8.04
CA PHE A 8 6.77 13.89 8.95
C PHE A 8 8.24 14.18 8.67
N THR A 9 9.13 13.80 9.59
CA THR A 9 10.55 14.10 9.48
C THR A 9 11.20 13.37 8.30
N THR A 10 12.00 14.08 7.51
CA THR A 10 12.78 13.48 6.41
C THR A 10 14.01 12.77 6.97
N PRO A 11 14.30 11.52 6.53
CA PRO A 11 15.45 10.80 7.02
C PRO A 11 16.73 11.32 6.38
N VAL A 12 17.87 11.03 7.03
CA VAL A 12 19.18 11.61 6.72
C VAL A 12 19.56 11.44 5.24
N GLU A 13 19.23 10.29 4.64
CA GLU A 13 19.53 9.96 3.25
C GLU A 13 18.84 10.86 2.19
N TYR A 14 17.83 11.63 2.60
CA TYR A 14 17.06 12.52 1.75
C TYR A 14 17.21 14.00 2.16
N ARG A 15 18.27 14.38 2.91
CA ARG A 15 18.46 15.74 3.49
C ARG A 15 19.07 16.83 2.57
N ASP A 16 19.38 16.55 1.31
CA ASP A 16 19.98 17.56 0.41
C ASP A 16 18.92 18.48 -0.26
N GLY A 17 18.92 19.79 0.02
CA GLY A 17 18.08 20.84 -0.61
C GLY A 17 16.54 20.79 -0.48
N GLY A 18 15.87 21.93 -0.29
CA GLY A 18 14.39 22.01 -0.32
C GLY A 18 13.80 21.75 -1.72
N GLY A 19 12.53 21.32 -1.80
CA GLY A 19 11.81 21.11 -3.06
C GLY A 19 11.29 19.68 -3.28
N PRO A 20 10.89 19.33 -4.52
CA PRO A 20 10.39 18.00 -4.85
C PRO A 20 11.40 16.90 -4.52
N MET A 21 10.97 15.89 -3.77
CA MET A 21 11.83 14.79 -3.35
C MET A 21 11.80 13.66 -4.39
N HIS A 22 12.99 13.28 -4.88
CA HIS A 22 13.15 12.09 -5.69
C HIS A 22 13.22 10.84 -4.81
N VAL A 23 12.08 10.20 -4.59
CA VAL A 23 12.01 8.92 -3.87
C VAL A 23 12.84 7.88 -4.61
N ARG A 24 13.85 7.32 -3.93
CA ARG A 24 14.76 6.35 -4.53
C ARG A 24 14.14 4.95 -4.58
N HIS A 25 13.31 4.61 -3.60
CA HIS A 25 12.78 3.26 -3.38
C HIS A 25 11.25 3.27 -3.33
N GLU A 26 10.57 2.44 -4.12
CA GLU A 26 9.11 2.30 -4.11
C GLU A 26 8.59 1.83 -2.75
N GLU A 27 9.42 1.06 -2.03
CA GLU A 27 9.12 0.55 -0.69
C GLU A 27 9.01 1.65 0.39
N ASP A 28 9.48 2.87 0.10
CA ASP A 28 9.24 4.03 0.98
C ASP A 28 7.76 4.40 1.02
N ALA A 29 7.09 4.37 -0.13
CA ALA A 29 5.65 4.64 -0.19
C ALA A 29 4.83 3.63 0.62
N VAL A 30 5.22 2.35 0.59
CA VAL A 30 4.57 1.32 1.41
C VAL A 30 4.74 1.64 2.91
N THR A 31 5.91 2.13 3.31
CA THR A 31 6.15 2.54 4.71
C THR A 31 5.28 3.74 5.10
N TRP A 32 5.15 4.73 4.22
CA TRP A 32 4.26 5.88 4.44
C TRP A 32 2.80 5.46 4.54
N LEU A 33 2.34 4.58 3.64
CA LEU A 33 0.99 4.05 3.66
C LEU A 33 0.70 3.29 4.95
N TRP A 34 1.64 2.44 5.40
CA TRP A 34 1.51 1.76 6.69
C TRP A 34 1.35 2.76 7.83
N ALA A 35 2.17 3.81 7.91
CA ALA A 35 2.04 4.81 8.97
C ALA A 35 0.75 5.65 8.84
N PHE A 36 0.36 5.98 7.60
CA PHE A 36 -0.73 6.90 7.29
C PHE A 36 -1.69 6.30 6.25
N PRO A 37 -2.64 5.43 6.65
CA PRO A 37 -3.64 4.86 5.75
C PRO A 37 -4.46 5.91 4.98
N GLN A 38 -4.62 7.11 5.55
CA GLN A 38 -5.30 8.24 4.90
C GLN A 38 -4.63 8.70 3.60
N LEU A 39 -3.36 8.37 3.35
CA LEU A 39 -2.70 8.67 2.07
C LEU A 39 -3.32 7.95 0.86
N VAL A 40 -4.25 7.02 1.09
CA VAL A 40 -5.08 6.41 0.03
C VAL A 40 -6.22 7.33 -0.42
N CYS A 41 -6.52 8.39 0.33
CA CYS A 41 -7.71 9.23 0.13
C CYS A 41 -8.98 8.36 0.02
N TRP A 42 -9.02 7.25 0.78
CA TRP A 42 -10.17 6.36 0.82
C TRP A 42 -11.26 6.99 1.70
N PRO A 43 -12.54 6.97 1.29
CA PRO A 43 -13.60 7.69 2.00
C PRO A 43 -13.99 7.03 3.34
N ARG A 44 -13.44 5.86 3.65
CA ARG A 44 -13.77 5.05 4.82
C ARG A 44 -12.52 4.73 5.63
N PRO A 45 -12.63 4.49 6.95
CA PRO A 45 -11.53 3.99 7.76
C PRO A 45 -10.91 2.74 7.14
N LEU A 46 -9.59 2.71 7.04
CA LEU A 46 -8.84 1.65 6.35
C LEU A 46 -7.78 1.07 7.28
N GLU A 47 -7.72 -0.26 7.34
CA GLU A 47 -6.67 -0.99 8.04
C GLU A 47 -5.87 -1.86 7.07
N TRP A 48 -4.57 -1.96 7.31
CA TRP A 48 -3.69 -2.78 6.49
C TRP A 48 -3.71 -4.24 6.96
N LEU A 49 -3.65 -5.16 6.01
CA LEU A 49 -3.60 -6.60 6.27
C LEU A 49 -2.18 -7.14 6.12
N TYR A 50 -1.52 -6.77 5.02
CA TYR A 50 -0.32 -7.49 4.61
C TYR A 50 0.49 -6.77 3.55
N THR A 51 1.81 -6.81 3.71
CA THR A 51 2.78 -6.49 2.66
C THR A 51 3.32 -7.78 2.07
N PRO A 52 3.08 -8.09 0.78
CA PRO A 52 3.64 -9.27 0.14
C PRO A 52 5.17 -9.30 0.17
N VAL A 53 5.70 -10.49 0.47
CA VAL A 53 7.14 -10.74 0.40
C VAL A 53 7.41 -11.28 -1.00
N VAL A 54 7.81 -10.39 -1.90
CA VAL A 54 8.20 -10.76 -3.27
C VAL A 54 9.48 -11.61 -3.23
N GLY A 55 9.30 -12.93 -3.22
CA GLY A 55 10.29 -13.90 -3.69
C GLY A 55 10.02 -14.29 -5.14
N ASN A 56 10.42 -15.49 -5.57
CA ASN A 56 10.19 -15.97 -6.94
C ASN A 56 8.71 -16.25 -7.32
N ARG A 57 7.73 -15.97 -6.44
CA ARG A 57 6.30 -16.11 -6.75
C ARG A 57 5.69 -14.73 -6.87
N ARG A 58 5.04 -14.47 -8.01
CA ARG A 58 4.36 -13.22 -8.31
C ARG A 58 3.12 -13.08 -7.42
N TRP A 59 3.14 -12.13 -6.50
CA TRP A 59 1.99 -11.67 -5.73
C TRP A 59 1.59 -10.30 -6.30
N PRO A 60 0.30 -10.02 -6.50
CA PRO A 60 -0.11 -8.68 -6.91
C PRO A 60 -0.01 -7.72 -5.74
N GLY A 61 0.32 -6.47 -6.05
CA GLY A 61 0.29 -5.40 -5.07
C GLY A 61 1.46 -5.45 -4.12
N ASP A 62 1.89 -4.26 -3.73
CA ASP A 62 2.82 -4.05 -2.63
C ASP A 62 2.09 -3.99 -1.28
N LEU A 63 0.77 -3.75 -1.26
CA LEU A 63 0.03 -3.59 -0.02
C LEU A 63 -1.44 -4.01 -0.16
N TRP A 64 -1.92 -4.75 0.84
CA TRP A 64 -3.31 -5.18 0.95
C TRP A 64 -3.95 -4.59 2.20
N GLY A 65 -5.15 -4.06 2.07
CA GLY A 65 -5.92 -3.45 3.17
C GLY A 65 -7.41 -3.74 3.08
N ILE A 66 -8.13 -3.43 4.13
CA ILE A 66 -9.58 -3.61 4.23
C ILE A 66 -10.20 -2.44 4.99
N ASP A 67 -11.35 -1.97 4.52
CA ASP A 67 -12.10 -0.90 5.19
C ASP A 67 -13.24 -1.43 6.08
N ASP A 68 -13.87 -0.52 6.81
CA ASP A 68 -15.00 -0.82 7.70
C ASP A 68 -16.29 -1.26 6.97
N GLY A 69 -16.33 -1.15 5.64
CA GLY A 69 -17.36 -1.69 4.76
C GLY A 69 -17.07 -3.10 4.25
N GLY A 70 -15.92 -3.66 4.58
CA GLY A 70 -15.47 -4.96 4.06
C GLY A 70 -14.92 -4.89 2.63
N GLU A 71 -14.67 -3.69 2.11
CA GLU A 71 -14.01 -3.49 0.82
C GLU A 71 -12.52 -3.82 0.94
N LEU A 72 -12.07 -4.76 0.11
CA LEU A 72 -10.66 -5.14 0.05
C LEU A 72 -9.95 -4.24 -0.95
N LEU A 73 -8.80 -3.70 -0.57
CA LEU A 73 -7.97 -2.83 -1.39
C LEU A 73 -6.63 -3.51 -1.67
N ILE A 74 -6.19 -3.49 -2.92
CA ILE A 74 -4.90 -4.00 -3.39
C ILE A 74 -4.17 -2.86 -4.08
N LEU A 75 -3.02 -2.46 -3.52
CA LEU A 75 -2.26 -1.30 -3.98
C LEU A 75 -0.93 -1.74 -4.58
N GLU A 76 -0.57 -1.17 -5.73
CA GLU A 76 0.74 -1.31 -6.36
C GLU A 76 1.43 0.05 -6.34
N CYS A 77 2.60 0.13 -5.71
CA CYS A 77 3.41 1.34 -5.65
C CYS A 77 4.38 1.36 -6.84
N LYS A 78 4.35 2.43 -7.64
CA LYS A 78 5.33 2.65 -8.71
C LYS A 78 5.88 4.06 -8.71
N GLN A 79 7.11 4.21 -9.18
CA GLN A 79 7.68 5.51 -9.51
C GLN A 79 7.37 5.86 -10.97
N CYS A 80 6.78 7.04 -11.22
CA CYS A 80 6.39 7.44 -12.58
C CYS A 80 7.58 7.43 -13.57
N ARG A 81 8.79 7.80 -13.10
CA ARG A 81 10.02 7.86 -13.90
C ARG A 81 10.47 6.52 -14.47
N ARG A 82 10.07 5.41 -13.83
CA ARG A 82 10.44 4.06 -14.29
C ARG A 82 9.57 3.58 -15.44
N ARG A 83 8.42 4.23 -15.66
CA ARG A 83 7.46 3.89 -16.72
C ARG A 83 6.92 2.45 -16.62
N ASP A 84 6.97 1.88 -15.41
CA ASP A 84 6.45 0.56 -15.10
C ASP A 84 4.91 0.54 -15.16
N ASP A 85 4.34 -0.63 -15.46
CA ASP A 85 2.89 -0.83 -15.51
C ASP A 85 2.37 -1.29 -14.14
N PRO A 86 1.62 -0.45 -13.39
CA PRO A 86 1.11 -0.81 -12.08
C PRO A 86 -0.10 -1.77 -12.12
N PHE A 87 -0.70 -2.01 -13.30
CA PHE A 87 -1.92 -2.80 -13.44
C PHE A 87 -1.67 -4.19 -14.05
N ALA A 88 -0.52 -4.40 -14.69
CA ALA A 88 -0.22 -5.67 -15.38
C ALA A 88 -0.35 -6.89 -14.46
N ASP A 89 0.11 -6.79 -13.22
CA ASP A 89 0.07 -7.90 -12.25
C ASP A 89 -1.33 -8.10 -11.69
N PHE A 90 -2.10 -7.04 -11.49
CA PHE A 90 -3.52 -7.12 -11.13
C PHE A 90 -4.34 -7.83 -12.20
N LEU A 91 -4.12 -7.47 -13.47
CA LEU A 91 -4.82 -8.08 -14.60
C LEU A 91 -4.53 -9.58 -14.73
N ARG A 92 -3.28 -10.00 -14.48
CA ARG A 92 -2.89 -11.42 -14.50
C ARG A 92 -3.41 -12.16 -13.27
N PHE A 93 -3.49 -11.48 -12.14
CA PHE A 93 -3.91 -12.06 -10.88
C PHE A 93 -5.41 -12.29 -10.81
N HIS A 94 -6.23 -11.30 -11.20
CA HIS A 94 -7.66 -11.34 -10.90
C HIS A 94 -8.36 -12.53 -11.57
N GLN A 95 -8.90 -13.41 -10.72
CA GLN A 95 -9.81 -14.50 -11.04
C GLN A 95 -10.85 -14.56 -9.90
N PRO A 96 -12.17 -14.58 -10.18
CA PRO A 96 -13.20 -14.43 -9.14
C PRO A 96 -13.18 -15.49 -8.04
N ASP A 97 -12.67 -16.67 -8.33
CA ASP A 97 -12.60 -17.85 -7.45
C ASP A 97 -11.33 -17.92 -6.59
N ARG A 98 -10.43 -16.94 -6.70
CA ARG A 98 -9.20 -16.90 -5.91
C ARG A 98 -9.47 -16.84 -4.41
N GLU A 99 -8.81 -17.73 -3.66
CA GLU A 99 -8.93 -17.74 -2.21
C GLU A 99 -8.48 -16.42 -1.58
N GLU A 100 -7.49 -15.73 -2.15
CA GLU A 100 -6.96 -14.47 -1.63
C GLU A 100 -7.99 -13.31 -1.71
N LEU A 101 -9.11 -13.51 -2.40
CA LEU A 101 -10.20 -12.55 -2.43
C LEU A 101 -11.18 -12.75 -1.26
N THR A 102 -11.04 -13.83 -0.49
CA THR A 102 -11.98 -14.19 0.57
C THR A 102 -11.56 -13.68 1.94
N ALA A 103 -12.55 -13.35 2.78
CA ALA A 103 -12.33 -13.03 4.18
C ALA A 103 -11.70 -14.21 4.95
N SER A 104 -12.09 -15.45 4.64
CA SER A 104 -11.55 -16.65 5.31
C SER A 104 -10.04 -16.80 5.11
N HIS A 105 -9.55 -16.55 3.89
CA HIS A 105 -8.12 -16.53 3.62
C HIS A 105 -7.41 -15.47 4.45
N TRP A 106 -7.94 -14.24 4.47
CA TRP A 106 -7.32 -13.13 5.17
C TRP A 106 -7.37 -13.28 6.69
N LYS A 107 -8.45 -13.81 7.27
CA LYS A 107 -8.52 -14.13 8.70
C LYS A 107 -7.39 -15.09 9.10
N ARG A 108 -7.17 -16.16 8.32
CA ARG A 108 -6.10 -17.14 8.59
C ARG A 108 -4.71 -16.52 8.39
N LYS A 109 -4.49 -15.85 7.27
CA LYS A 109 -3.18 -15.29 6.90
C LYS A 109 -2.78 -14.14 7.82
N PHE A 110 -3.68 -13.20 8.08
CA PHE A 110 -3.44 -12.06 8.96
C PHE A 110 -3.09 -12.51 10.38
N SER A 111 -3.90 -13.39 10.98
CA SER A 111 -3.65 -13.88 12.35
C SER A 111 -2.29 -14.57 12.48
N LEU A 112 -1.94 -15.44 11.52
CA LEU A 112 -0.63 -16.11 11.49
C LEU A 112 0.52 -15.11 11.37
N HIS A 113 0.42 -14.17 10.43
CA HIS A 113 1.48 -13.22 10.13
C HIS A 113 1.61 -12.14 11.21
N LEU A 114 0.52 -11.66 11.80
CA LEU A 114 0.54 -10.72 12.92
C LEU A 114 1.18 -11.40 14.14
N ALA A 115 0.77 -12.62 14.48
CA ALA A 115 1.39 -13.36 15.59
C ALA A 115 2.89 -13.56 15.37
N ALA A 116 3.33 -13.83 14.14
CA ALA A 116 4.75 -13.92 13.80
C ALA A 116 5.48 -12.56 13.91
N GLU A 117 4.81 -11.46 13.55
CA GLU A 117 5.34 -10.11 13.67
C GLU A 117 5.59 -9.74 15.14
N LEU A 118 4.62 -10.04 16.01
CA LEU A 118 4.61 -9.68 17.44
C LEU A 118 5.61 -10.47 18.31
N LYS A 119 6.21 -11.55 17.79
CA LYS A 119 7.29 -12.30 18.48
C LYS A 119 8.57 -11.49 18.68
N TYR A 120 8.73 -10.41 17.93
CA TYR A 120 9.91 -9.55 17.96
C TYR A 120 9.60 -8.31 18.79
N ALA A 121 10.62 -7.63 19.33
CA ALA A 121 10.42 -6.47 20.21
C ALA A 121 9.80 -5.28 19.46
N ASN A 122 10.13 -5.12 18.17
CA ASN A 122 9.63 -4.07 17.29
C ASN A 122 9.86 -4.44 15.80
N GLY A 123 9.29 -3.63 14.91
CA GLY A 123 9.37 -3.74 13.46
C GLY A 123 10.75 -3.39 12.89
N MET A 124 11.64 -2.79 13.69
CA MET A 124 13.03 -2.46 13.32
C MET A 124 13.98 -3.65 13.43
N GLN A 125 13.64 -4.63 14.27
CA GLN A 125 14.48 -5.80 14.53
C GLN A 125 14.68 -6.63 13.26
N GLU A 126 15.95 -6.89 12.93
CA GLU A 126 16.36 -7.76 11.82
C GLU A 126 15.74 -9.15 12.00
N ARG A 127 15.24 -9.73 10.90
CA ARG A 127 14.66 -11.09 10.94
C ARG A 127 15.67 -12.09 10.37
N PRO A 128 15.59 -13.37 10.77
CA PRO A 128 16.47 -14.40 10.23
C PRO A 128 16.49 -14.39 8.69
N ARG A 129 17.64 -14.73 8.10
CA ARG A 129 17.76 -14.87 6.64
C ARG A 129 16.76 -15.90 6.13
N GLY A 130 16.15 -15.63 4.97
CA GLY A 130 15.14 -16.49 4.36
C GLY A 130 13.76 -15.82 4.30
N ARG A 131 12.71 -16.62 4.09
CA ARG A 131 11.33 -16.14 4.08
C ARG A 131 10.82 -16.16 5.53
N THR A 132 10.67 -15.00 6.15
CA THR A 132 10.04 -14.93 7.47
C THR A 132 8.58 -14.49 7.34
N ALA A 133 7.69 -15.10 8.13
CA ALA A 133 6.33 -14.58 8.27
C ALA A 133 6.33 -13.20 8.96
N GLY A 134 5.25 -12.45 8.79
CA GLY A 134 5.13 -11.06 9.21
C GLY A 134 4.20 -10.26 8.30
N ILE A 135 3.60 -9.19 8.81
CA ILE A 135 2.69 -8.32 8.03
C ILE A 135 3.40 -7.10 7.45
N LEU A 136 4.54 -6.72 8.03
CA LEU A 136 5.28 -5.52 7.66
C LEU A 136 6.23 -5.73 6.46
N PRO A 137 6.60 -4.63 5.76
CA PRO A 137 7.47 -4.70 4.59
C PRO A 137 8.80 -5.46 4.75
N ARG A 138 9.12 -6.29 3.74
CA ARG A 138 10.40 -7.01 3.50
C ARG A 138 10.95 -7.77 4.71
N SER A 139 10.37 -8.95 4.92
CA SER A 139 10.66 -9.91 5.98
C SER A 139 12.01 -10.65 5.79
N ASN A 140 13.10 -9.92 6.02
CA ASN A 140 14.37 -10.36 6.61
C ASN A 140 15.29 -9.16 6.84
N ARG A 141 15.46 -8.30 5.84
CA ARG A 141 16.44 -7.19 5.88
C ARG A 141 15.95 -5.89 6.51
N ARG A 142 14.63 -5.61 6.55
CA ARG A 142 14.02 -4.44 7.23
C ARG A 142 14.66 -3.05 6.97
N THR A 143 15.57 -2.92 6.00
CA THR A 143 16.37 -1.72 5.72
C THR A 143 15.50 -0.52 5.37
N HIS A 144 14.41 -0.75 4.63
CA HIS A 144 13.48 0.30 4.21
C HIS A 144 12.71 0.87 5.38
N LEU A 145 12.22 0.01 6.28
CA LEU A 145 11.59 0.44 7.52
C LEU A 145 12.58 1.21 8.40
N ARG A 146 13.82 0.72 8.53
CA ARG A 146 14.84 1.38 9.36
C ARG A 146 15.22 2.79 8.91
N ARG A 147 14.98 3.14 7.65
CA ARG A 147 15.15 4.51 7.16
C ARG A 147 14.11 5.47 7.74
N TRP A 148 12.97 4.99 8.22
CA TRP A 148 11.86 5.79 8.74
C TRP A 148 11.56 5.44 10.20
N PRO A 149 12.50 5.66 11.14
CA PRO A 149 12.35 5.19 12.52
C PRO A 149 11.09 5.72 13.22
N GLU A 150 10.73 6.99 13.00
CA GLU A 150 9.51 7.58 13.57
C GLU A 150 8.24 6.92 13.02
N LEU A 151 8.21 6.64 11.72
CA LEU A 151 7.07 5.96 11.09
C LEU A 151 6.96 4.52 11.57
N VAL A 152 8.10 3.82 11.71
CA VAL A 152 8.10 2.45 12.24
C VAL A 152 7.60 2.41 13.68
N ALA A 153 7.99 3.37 14.52
CA ALA A 153 7.47 3.45 15.88
C ALA A 153 5.94 3.65 15.90
N MET A 154 5.41 4.48 15.01
CA MET A 154 3.96 4.67 14.85
C MET A 154 3.26 3.38 14.39
N ILE A 155 3.83 2.72 13.37
CA ILE A 155 3.31 1.45 12.85
C ILE A 155 3.32 0.37 13.94
N ASP A 156 4.43 0.24 14.66
CA ASP A 156 4.61 -0.73 15.74
C ASP A 156 3.62 -0.51 16.87
N SER A 157 3.44 0.76 17.28
CA SER A 157 2.45 1.13 18.30
C SER A 157 1.04 0.68 17.88
N ARG A 158 0.65 0.97 16.63
CA ARG A 158 -0.67 0.59 16.11
C ARG A 158 -0.85 -0.93 16.05
N ILE A 159 0.10 -1.68 15.49
CA ILE A 159 -0.09 -3.12 15.28
C ILE A 159 -0.02 -3.95 16.57
N ARG A 160 0.61 -3.40 17.62
CA ARG A 160 0.69 -4.02 18.95
C ARG A 160 -0.54 -3.75 19.80
N ASP A 161 -1.31 -2.73 19.47
CA ASP A 161 -2.60 -2.50 20.11
C ASP A 161 -3.56 -3.65 19.76
N SER A 162 -4.11 -4.28 20.79
CA SER A 162 -5.15 -5.32 20.63
C SER A 162 -6.39 -4.83 19.85
N ALA A 163 -6.66 -3.52 19.88
CA ALA A 163 -7.73 -2.90 19.10
C ALA A 163 -7.51 -3.09 17.59
N TYR A 164 -6.26 -3.06 17.11
CA TYR A 164 -5.97 -3.23 15.68
C TYR A 164 -6.40 -4.61 15.16
N ALA A 165 -6.04 -5.69 15.88
CA ALA A 165 -6.44 -7.05 15.51
C ALA A 165 -7.97 -7.24 15.57
N THR A 166 -8.61 -6.60 16.56
CA THR A 166 -10.07 -6.63 16.75
C THR A 166 -10.79 -5.91 15.60
N THR A 167 -10.32 -4.71 15.24
CA THR A 167 -10.85 -3.91 14.11
C THR A 167 -10.73 -4.66 12.79
N VAL A 168 -9.54 -5.19 12.47
CA VAL A 168 -9.33 -5.98 11.24
C VAL A 168 -10.24 -7.20 11.19
N SER A 169 -10.43 -7.89 12.33
CA SER A 169 -11.32 -9.05 12.40
C SER A 169 -12.78 -8.66 12.12
N GLY A 170 -13.24 -7.54 12.68
CA GLY A 170 -14.57 -6.98 12.42
C GLY A 170 -14.78 -6.62 10.95
N TYR A 171 -13.79 -5.98 10.32
CA TYR A 171 -13.86 -5.60 8.89
C TYR A 171 -13.92 -6.84 7.98
N LEU A 172 -13.15 -7.88 8.30
CA LEU A 172 -13.19 -9.16 7.59
C LEU A 172 -14.53 -9.90 7.78
N GLU A 173 -15.20 -9.74 8.93
CA GLU A 173 -16.55 -10.27 9.14
C GLU A 173 -17.59 -9.55 8.29
N VAL A 174 -17.51 -8.22 8.20
CA VAL A 174 -18.37 -7.43 7.30
C VAL A 174 -18.19 -7.90 5.86
N ARG A 175 -16.94 -8.07 5.40
CA ARG A 175 -16.63 -8.62 4.07
C ARG A 175 -17.24 -9.99 3.83
N ALA A 176 -17.13 -10.89 4.81
CA ALA A 176 -17.69 -12.24 4.70
C ALA A 176 -19.22 -12.19 4.57
N LYS A 177 -19.89 -11.37 5.38
CA LYS A 177 -21.35 -11.17 5.34
C LYS A 177 -21.81 -10.57 4.01
N ALA A 178 -21.00 -9.72 3.40
CA ALA A 178 -21.26 -9.12 2.09
C ALA A 178 -20.94 -10.06 0.89
N GLY A 179 -20.57 -11.32 1.14
CA GLY A 179 -20.29 -12.28 0.07
C GLY A 179 -18.93 -12.10 -0.61
N ASN A 180 -17.95 -11.48 0.06
CA ASN A 180 -16.61 -11.24 -0.47
C ASN A 180 -16.61 -10.43 -1.79
N PRO A 181 -17.07 -9.15 -1.78
CA PRO A 181 -17.16 -8.34 -2.99
C PRO A 181 -15.82 -8.19 -3.72
N ILE A 182 -15.87 -7.98 -5.03
CA ILE A 182 -14.68 -7.79 -5.88
C ILE A 182 -13.78 -6.68 -5.30
N PRO A 183 -12.46 -6.89 -5.15
CA PRO A 183 -11.57 -5.90 -4.57
C PRO A 183 -11.42 -4.64 -5.42
N ASN A 184 -10.94 -3.57 -4.78
CA ASN A 184 -10.46 -2.37 -5.44
C ASN A 184 -8.97 -2.49 -5.74
N TYR A 185 -8.59 -2.23 -6.98
CA TYR A 185 -7.22 -2.26 -7.49
C TYR A 185 -6.72 -0.84 -7.72
N LEU A 186 -5.67 -0.46 -7.00
CA LEU A 186 -5.22 0.92 -6.93
C LEU A 186 -3.75 1.02 -7.32
N ALA A 187 -3.46 1.86 -8.33
CA ALA A 187 -2.09 2.26 -8.62
C ALA A 187 -1.72 3.46 -7.75
N TYR A 188 -0.66 3.33 -6.95
CA TYR A 188 -0.08 4.41 -6.13
C TYR A 188 1.20 4.91 -6.80
N ILE A 189 1.09 6.00 -7.55
CA ILE A 189 2.16 6.51 -8.41
C ILE A 189 2.86 7.69 -7.75
N ILE A 190 4.12 7.48 -7.39
CA ILE A 190 5.02 8.53 -6.91
C ILE A 190 5.46 9.36 -8.11
N GLN A 191 4.95 10.58 -8.21
CA GLN A 191 5.27 11.54 -9.25
C GLN A 191 6.49 12.38 -8.86
N SER A 192 7.56 12.28 -9.65
CA SER A 192 8.80 13.03 -9.42
C SER A 192 8.82 14.42 -10.07
N ARG A 193 7.97 14.65 -11.10
CA ARG A 193 7.82 15.91 -11.84
C ARG A 193 6.40 16.00 -12.38
N GLU A 194 5.73 17.13 -12.17
CA GLU A 194 4.35 17.37 -12.61
C GLU A 194 4.15 17.23 -14.13
N THR A 195 5.21 17.49 -14.91
CA THR A 195 5.16 17.49 -16.37
C THR A 195 5.21 16.12 -17.03
N MET A 196 5.48 15.04 -16.29
CA MET A 196 5.53 13.69 -16.87
C MET A 196 4.16 13.02 -16.85
N PRO A 197 3.78 12.30 -17.94
CA PRO A 197 2.56 11.51 -17.93
C PRO A 197 2.65 10.45 -16.83
N VAL A 198 1.62 10.40 -15.99
CA VAL A 198 1.56 9.53 -14.81
C VAL A 198 1.53 8.05 -15.21
N LEU A 199 0.85 7.73 -16.31
CA LEU A 199 0.72 6.38 -16.86
C LEU A 199 1.23 6.32 -18.31
N THR A 200 1.84 5.20 -18.67
CA THR A 200 2.22 4.90 -20.06
C THR A 200 1.01 4.40 -20.85
N PRO A 201 1.05 4.42 -22.20
CA PRO A 201 0.01 3.78 -23.01
C PRO A 201 -0.19 2.30 -22.68
N ALA A 202 0.88 1.56 -22.36
CA ALA A 202 0.79 0.16 -21.94
C ALA A 202 0.02 0.01 -20.60
N ALA A 203 0.34 0.86 -19.61
CA ALA A 203 -0.38 0.88 -18.33
C ALA A 203 -1.86 1.21 -18.50
N LEU A 204 -2.19 2.13 -19.42
CA LEU A 204 -3.59 2.45 -19.76
C LEU A 204 -4.32 1.25 -20.38
N THR A 205 -3.66 0.49 -21.26
CA THR A 205 -4.21 -0.75 -21.82
C THR A 205 -4.47 -1.79 -20.74
N SER A 206 -3.52 -2.02 -19.83
CA SER A 206 -3.70 -2.93 -18.70
C SER A 206 -4.81 -2.47 -17.75
N ALA A 207 -4.91 -1.17 -17.47
CA ALA A 207 -5.98 -0.60 -16.68
C ALA A 207 -7.36 -0.85 -17.30
N ARG A 208 -7.53 -0.58 -18.60
CA ARG A 208 -8.78 -0.85 -19.33
C ARG A 208 -9.14 -2.33 -19.32
N GLY A 209 -8.15 -3.20 -19.53
CA GLY A 209 -8.34 -4.65 -19.45
C GLY A 209 -8.81 -5.10 -18.07
N LEU A 210 -8.28 -4.48 -17.00
CA LEU A 210 -8.71 -4.78 -15.63
C LEU A 210 -10.12 -4.25 -15.37
N GLN A 211 -10.42 -3.00 -15.76
CA GLN A 211 -11.76 -2.41 -15.64
C GLN A 211 -12.83 -3.24 -16.36
N ALA A 212 -12.52 -3.79 -17.54
CA ALA A 212 -13.42 -4.67 -18.27
C ALA A 212 -13.75 -5.97 -17.50
N ARG A 213 -12.88 -6.39 -16.56
CA ARG A 213 -13.09 -7.59 -15.73
C ARG A 213 -13.78 -7.29 -14.40
N VAL A 214 -13.43 -6.17 -13.76
CA VAL A 214 -13.85 -5.91 -12.37
C VAL A 214 -14.81 -4.73 -12.22
N GLY A 215 -15.05 -3.97 -13.29
CA GLY A 215 -15.79 -2.72 -13.26
C GLY A 215 -14.87 -1.50 -13.19
N PRO A 216 -15.23 -0.38 -13.86
CA PRO A 216 -14.42 0.84 -13.87
C PRO A 216 -14.26 1.49 -12.49
N GLU A 217 -15.24 1.31 -11.60
CA GLU A 217 -15.25 1.83 -10.23
C GLU A 217 -14.25 1.12 -9.31
N ARG A 218 -13.88 -0.12 -9.64
CA ARG A 218 -12.93 -0.95 -8.88
C ARG A 218 -11.47 -0.66 -9.23
N VAL A 219 -11.18 0.18 -10.21
CA VAL A 219 -9.82 0.52 -10.62
C VAL A 219 -9.55 2.00 -10.40
N GLY A 220 -8.51 2.31 -9.64
CA GLY A 220 -8.16 3.68 -9.26
C GLY A 220 -6.68 4.01 -9.46
N LEU A 221 -6.41 5.30 -9.51
CA LEU A 221 -5.06 5.87 -9.50
C LEU A 221 -4.96 6.91 -8.40
N LEU A 222 -3.84 6.87 -7.71
CA LEU A 222 -3.40 7.84 -6.74
C LEU A 222 -2.09 8.43 -7.23
N VAL A 223 -2.06 9.74 -7.35
CA VAL A 223 -0.86 10.48 -7.72
C VAL A 223 -0.31 11.11 -6.46
N VAL A 224 0.96 10.82 -6.19
CA VAL A 224 1.59 11.13 -4.92
C VAL A 224 2.82 11.98 -5.17
N MET A 225 2.86 13.13 -4.53
CA MET A 225 3.97 14.07 -4.58
C MET A 225 4.57 14.19 -3.20
N ALA A 226 5.89 14.05 -3.13
CA ALA A 226 6.64 14.23 -1.91
C ALA A 226 7.49 15.49 -2.06
N THR A 227 7.27 16.48 -1.19
CA THR A 227 7.98 17.76 -1.22
C THR A 227 8.64 17.99 0.12
N ARG A 228 9.91 18.36 0.12
CA ARG A 228 10.66 18.64 1.33
C ARG A 228 10.74 20.13 1.59
N SER A 229 10.52 20.52 2.83
CA SER A 229 10.79 21.88 3.29
C SER A 229 12.31 22.10 3.51
N PRO A 230 12.78 23.36 3.50
CA PRO A 230 14.16 23.69 3.86
C PRO A 230 14.56 23.18 5.25
N GLU A 231 13.61 23.13 6.18
CA GLU A 231 13.80 22.70 7.58
C GLU A 231 13.86 21.18 7.75
N GLY A 232 13.68 20.41 6.67
CA GLY A 232 13.79 18.95 6.67
C GLY A 232 12.49 18.21 6.95
N THR A 233 11.34 18.88 6.91
CA THR A 233 10.02 18.21 6.95
C THR A 233 9.65 17.69 5.57
N LEU A 234 9.22 16.43 5.49
CA LEU A 234 8.64 15.86 4.28
C LEU A 234 7.12 16.04 4.30
N SER A 235 6.59 16.67 3.27
CA SER A 235 5.15 16.73 2.99
C SER A 235 4.81 15.74 1.89
N VAL A 236 4.00 14.74 2.20
CA VAL A 236 3.48 13.79 1.21
C VAL A 236 2.03 14.15 0.93
N ARG A 237 1.77 14.54 -0.32
CA ARG A 237 0.45 14.88 -0.86
C ARG A 237 0.00 13.77 -1.80
N ALA A 238 -1.16 13.18 -1.52
CA ALA A 238 -1.80 12.20 -2.38
C ALA A 238 -3.11 12.76 -2.94
N VAL A 239 -3.33 12.58 -4.24
CA VAL A 239 -4.58 12.92 -4.92
C VAL A 239 -5.12 11.67 -5.58
N ARG A 240 -6.34 11.28 -5.21
CA ARG A 240 -7.02 10.14 -5.83
C ARG A 240 -7.90 10.61 -6.98
N SER A 241 -7.64 10.08 -8.17
CA SER A 241 -8.52 10.20 -9.32
C SER A 241 -9.46 9.00 -9.36
N GLN A 242 -10.76 9.25 -9.27
CA GLN A 242 -11.78 8.27 -9.66
C GLN A 242 -12.92 8.93 -10.44
N PRO A 243 -13.43 8.24 -11.49
CA PRO A 243 -12.85 7.04 -12.12
C PRO A 243 -11.54 7.34 -12.87
N LEU A 244 -10.66 6.35 -13.00
CA LEU A 244 -9.33 6.47 -13.66
C LEU A 244 -9.42 6.95 -15.11
N LEU A 245 -10.48 6.50 -15.79
CA LEU A 245 -10.77 6.76 -17.19
C LEU A 245 -12.27 7.08 -17.23
N ALA A 246 -12.63 8.32 -16.96
CA ALA A 246 -13.91 8.81 -17.49
C ALA A 246 -13.78 8.75 -19.02
N ALA A 247 -14.74 8.08 -19.67
CA ALA A 247 -14.78 7.91 -21.12
C ALA A 247 -14.69 9.26 -21.86
#